data_AF-A0A268TDL8-F1
#
_entry.id   AF-A0A268TDL8-F1
#
_cell.length_a   1.000
_cell.length_b   1.000
_cell.length_c   1.000
_cell.angle_alpha   90.00
_cell.angle_beta   90.00
_cell.angle_gamma   90.00
#
_symmetry.space_group_name_H-M   'P 1'
#
loop_
_entity.id
_entity.type
_entity.pdbx_description
1 polymer ?
#
loop_
_entity_poly.entity_id
_entity_poly.type
_entity_poly.pdbx_seq_one_letter_code
_entity_poly.pdbx_strand_id
1 'polypeptide(L)'
;MVFDCFTFYDELDILEIRLHILDSVVDRFIIIEANETFTGMAKDYVFEKNKSRFEKFLPKIIYIPMVFPEFPQKNAEETRWARENYQRNQMALGLEGACGEDVILISDVDEIPSPQSIQNHRHKPGIKALDMLAFYFYLNALSKYHIWTHGTKMLFYKDFLSILDDVGDLSDYGVCFQSDVNIGTTATKIRLYEGKHQRHFFPSGWHFSYMGGEQKVIQKLDSFSHQEWREQIPEARTEAKRMMSEKKPFGYELVGFDLAFCSKKGLLPGFVIAHQDKYPHLFAKDNLKKSGHIIFISRIILIKELFIKKLKNYFKYLIKATR
;
A
#
# COMPACT_ATOMS: atom_id res chain seq x y z
N MET A 1 2.17 -19.44 11.79
CA MET A 1 1.22 -18.32 11.85
C MET A 1 1.45 -17.38 10.66
N VAL A 2 0.45 -16.57 10.34
CA VAL A 2 0.53 -15.47 9.37
C VAL A 2 0.32 -14.15 10.11
N PHE A 3 1.30 -13.27 10.03
CA PHE A 3 1.31 -11.93 10.61
C PHE A 3 1.10 -10.89 9.51
N ASP A 4 0.10 -10.04 9.69
CA ASP A 4 -0.19 -8.93 8.78
C ASP A 4 0.23 -7.60 9.39
N CYS A 5 1.37 -7.06 8.95
CA CYS A 5 2.00 -5.88 9.53
C CYS A 5 1.82 -4.66 8.62
N PHE A 6 1.26 -3.58 9.17
CA PHE A 6 1.06 -2.36 8.40
C PHE A 6 1.11 -1.10 9.24
N THR A 7 1.53 -0.02 8.59
CA THR A 7 1.42 1.33 9.14
C THR A 7 -0.04 1.78 9.07
N PHE A 8 -0.49 2.52 10.09
CA PHE A 8 -1.84 3.06 10.16
C PHE A 8 -1.82 4.56 10.41
N TYR A 9 -2.66 5.29 9.68
CA TYR A 9 -2.83 6.73 9.81
C TYR A 9 -4.24 7.09 10.30
N ASP A 10 -5.24 7.05 9.41
CA ASP A 10 -6.60 7.49 9.74
C ASP A 10 -7.71 6.78 8.93
N GLU A 11 -7.36 5.81 8.09
CA GLU A 11 -8.26 5.16 7.13
C GLU A 11 -9.11 4.05 7.79
N LEU A 12 -9.94 4.40 8.78
CA LEU A 12 -10.74 3.44 9.56
C LEU A 12 -11.62 2.50 8.72
N ASP A 13 -12.21 3.00 7.62
CA ASP A 13 -13.03 2.17 6.72
C ASP A 13 -12.19 1.15 5.96
N ILE A 14 -11.01 1.55 5.52
CA ILE A 14 -10.07 0.66 4.81
C ILE A 14 -9.50 -0.37 5.77
N LEU A 15 -9.18 0.02 7.01
CA LEU A 15 -8.80 -0.91 8.06
C LEU A 15 -9.89 -1.95 8.32
N GLU A 16 -11.15 -1.53 8.46
CA GLU A 16 -12.26 -2.46 8.67
C GLU A 16 -12.42 -3.43 7.50
N ILE A 17 -12.33 -2.93 6.26
CA ILE A 17 -12.37 -3.75 5.04
C ILE A 17 -11.20 -4.76 5.01
N ARG A 18 -9.97 -4.32 5.30
CA ARG A 18 -8.77 -5.15 5.38
C ARG A 18 -8.96 -6.30 6.37
N LEU A 19 -9.36 -5.97 7.61
CA LEU A 19 -9.56 -6.96 8.68
C LEU A 19 -10.60 -8.00 8.28
N HIS A 20 -11.73 -7.58 7.71
CA HIS A 20 -12.75 -8.53 7.23
C HIS A 20 -12.28 -9.42 6.07
N ILE A 21 -11.52 -8.87 5.12
CA ILE A 21 -10.99 -9.65 3.98
C ILE A 21 -9.99 -10.71 4.47
N LEU A 22 -9.14 -10.34 5.42
CA LEU A 22 -8.00 -11.15 5.83
C LEU A 22 -8.26 -12.04 7.06
N ASP A 23 -9.37 -11.84 7.78
CA ASP A 23 -9.71 -12.54 9.03
C ASP A 23 -9.51 -14.06 8.96
N SER A 24 -9.89 -14.68 7.84
CA SER A 24 -9.83 -16.15 7.68
C SER A 24 -8.43 -16.71 7.42
N VAL A 25 -7.45 -15.88 7.05
CA VAL A 25 -6.10 -16.33 6.63
C VAL A 25 -4.97 -15.70 7.43
N VAL A 26 -5.27 -14.69 8.26
CA VAL A 26 -4.33 -14.00 9.14
C VAL A 26 -4.58 -14.38 10.59
N ASP A 27 -3.51 -14.72 11.29
CA ASP A 27 -3.55 -15.10 12.70
C ASP A 27 -3.35 -13.91 13.63
N ARG A 28 -2.54 -12.92 13.21
CA ARG A 28 -2.27 -11.68 13.95
C ARG A 28 -2.19 -10.47 13.02
N PHE A 29 -2.85 -9.39 13.39
CA PHE A 29 -2.75 -8.09 12.74
C PHE A 29 -1.88 -7.17 13.58
N ILE A 30 -0.78 -6.66 13.03
CA ILE A 30 0.13 -5.74 13.71
C ILE A 30 -0.12 -4.34 13.16
N ILE A 31 -0.71 -3.49 14.00
CA ILE A 31 -1.08 -2.12 13.66
C ILE A 31 -0.07 -1.17 14.30
N ILE A 32 0.70 -0.46 13.46
CA ILE A 32 1.66 0.55 13.93
C ILE A 32 1.08 1.95 13.72
N GLU A 33 0.91 2.71 14.80
CA GLU A 33 0.38 4.08 14.72
C GLU A 33 1.26 5.06 15.50
N ALA A 34 1.70 6.13 14.83
CA ALA A 34 2.42 7.24 15.47
C ALA A 34 1.46 8.33 15.99
N ASN A 35 1.91 9.16 16.93
CA ASN A 35 1.23 10.38 17.38
C ASN A 35 1.57 11.63 16.57
N GLU A 36 2.30 11.49 15.46
CA GLU A 36 2.61 12.59 14.55
C GLU A 36 2.50 12.09 13.09
N THR A 37 2.26 13.01 12.16
CA THR A 37 2.40 12.75 10.72
C THR A 37 3.86 12.66 10.32
N PHE A 38 4.15 12.21 9.10
CA PHE A 38 5.51 12.26 8.57
C PHE A 38 6.00 13.70 8.38
N THR A 39 5.09 14.66 8.20
CA THR A 39 5.40 16.09 8.17
C THR A 39 5.62 16.73 9.55
N GLY A 40 5.52 15.95 10.64
CA GLY A 40 5.77 16.41 12.01
C GLY A 40 4.57 17.10 12.68
N MET A 41 3.37 16.98 12.10
CA MET A 41 2.16 17.51 12.72
C MET A 41 1.66 16.53 13.77
N ALA A 42 1.39 17.00 14.99
CA ALA A 42 0.79 16.17 16.03
C ALA A 42 -0.58 15.62 15.58
N LYS A 43 -0.82 14.35 15.87
CA LYS A 43 -2.09 13.66 15.62
C LYS A 43 -2.46 12.78 16.82
N ASP A 44 -3.76 12.62 17.01
CA ASP A 44 -4.27 11.65 17.95
C ASP A 44 -4.01 10.20 17.48
N TYR A 45 -4.00 9.26 18.43
CA TYR A 45 -4.10 7.83 18.15
C TYR A 45 -5.53 7.48 17.70
N VAL A 46 -5.75 7.50 16.38
CA VAL A 46 -7.03 7.27 15.71
C VAL A 46 -7.52 5.85 15.95
N PHE A 47 -6.65 4.83 15.90
CA PHE A 47 -7.08 3.45 16.17
C PHE A 47 -7.52 3.31 17.64
N GLU A 48 -6.71 3.80 18.57
CA GLU A 48 -6.99 3.76 20.01
C GLU A 48 -8.38 4.35 20.33
N LYS A 49 -8.66 5.55 19.80
CA LYS A 49 -9.95 6.24 19.99
C LYS A 49 -11.15 5.51 19.38
N ASN A 50 -10.92 4.57 18.46
CA ASN A 50 -11.96 3.87 17.71
C ASN A 50 -11.94 2.34 17.90
N LYS A 51 -11.23 1.82 18.92
CA LYS A 51 -11.09 0.37 19.17
C LYS A 51 -12.41 -0.39 19.20
N SER A 52 -13.48 0.21 19.73
CA SER A 52 -14.82 -0.39 19.79
C SER A 52 -15.37 -0.77 18.41
N ARG A 53 -15.00 -0.04 17.35
CA ARG A 53 -15.36 -0.38 15.95
C ARG A 53 -14.79 -1.73 15.51
N PHE A 54 -13.69 -2.16 16.13
CA PHE A 54 -12.94 -3.35 15.73
C PHE A 54 -13.05 -4.49 16.75
N GLU A 55 -14.03 -4.46 17.65
CA GLU A 55 -14.20 -5.40 18.77
C GLU A 55 -14.02 -6.87 18.36
N LYS A 56 -14.64 -7.26 17.23
CA LYS A 56 -14.52 -8.61 16.64
C LYS A 56 -13.07 -9.06 16.43
N PHE A 57 -12.20 -8.13 16.04
CA PHE A 57 -10.82 -8.41 15.62
C PHE A 57 -9.80 -8.19 16.74
N LEU A 58 -10.18 -7.52 17.84
CA LEU A 58 -9.27 -7.21 18.95
C LEU A 58 -8.47 -8.42 19.45
N PRO A 59 -9.03 -9.66 19.56
CA PRO A 59 -8.25 -10.82 19.98
C PRO A 59 -7.09 -11.20 19.04
N LYS A 60 -7.11 -10.74 17.78
CA LYS A 60 -6.04 -10.94 16.79
C LYS A 60 -5.15 -9.72 16.61
N ILE A 61 -5.52 -8.56 17.14
CA ILE A 61 -4.78 -7.31 16.93
C ILE A 61 -3.70 -7.15 17.98
N ILE A 62 -2.47 -6.92 17.51
CA ILE A 62 -1.35 -6.40 18.28
C ILE A 62 -1.22 -4.93 17.88
N TYR A 63 -1.58 -4.02 18.78
CA TYR A 63 -1.53 -2.58 18.54
C TYR A 63 -0.28 -1.97 19.16
N ILE A 64 0.50 -1.24 18.36
CA ILE A 64 1.74 -0.59 18.77
C ILE A 64 1.59 0.92 18.52
N PRO A 65 1.14 1.68 19.53
CA PRO A 65 1.24 3.13 19.51
C PRO A 65 2.71 3.54 19.72
N MET A 66 3.17 4.54 19.00
CA MET A 66 4.56 4.98 19.08
C MET A 66 4.69 6.50 19.01
N VAL A 67 5.88 6.96 19.37
CA VAL A 67 6.33 8.35 19.28
C VAL A 67 7.62 8.36 18.47
N PHE A 68 7.80 9.38 17.64
CA PHE A 68 9.04 9.53 16.89
C PHE A 68 10.18 10.03 17.79
N PRO A 69 11.40 9.48 17.65
CA PRO A 69 12.56 10.08 18.28
C PRO A 69 12.88 11.42 17.63
N GLU A 70 13.76 12.18 18.27
CA GLU A 70 14.43 13.27 17.58
C GLU A 70 15.32 12.69 16.47
N PHE A 71 15.06 13.10 15.23
CA PHE A 71 15.93 12.78 14.11
C PHE A 71 17.06 13.83 14.04
N PRO A 72 18.31 13.42 13.74
CA PRO A 72 19.40 14.36 13.52
C PRO A 72 18.98 15.43 12.53
N GLN A 73 19.42 16.69 12.71
CA GLN A 73 19.01 17.83 11.86
C GLN A 73 19.40 17.63 10.39
N LYS A 74 18.54 16.91 9.69
CA LYS A 74 18.54 16.70 8.24
C LYS A 74 17.57 17.70 7.61
N ASN A 75 17.60 17.83 6.28
CA ASN A 75 16.58 18.62 5.60
C ASN A 75 15.17 18.03 5.84
N ALA A 76 14.14 18.83 5.57
CA ALA A 76 12.76 18.44 5.85
C ALA A 76 12.33 17.18 5.08
N GLU A 77 12.90 16.92 3.91
CA GLU A 77 12.59 15.74 3.10
C GLU A 77 13.13 14.48 3.73
N GLU A 78 14.42 14.46 3.99
CA GLU A 78 15.07 13.39 4.71
C GLU A 78 14.34 13.07 6.03
N THR A 79 13.94 14.10 6.79
CA THR A 79 13.22 13.89 8.06
C THR A 79 11.88 13.18 7.88
N ARG A 80 11.10 13.47 6.82
CA ARG A 80 9.82 12.79 6.54
C ARG A 80 10.02 11.31 6.29
N TRP A 81 11.02 11.00 5.47
CA TRP A 81 11.35 9.63 5.12
C TRP A 81 11.97 8.87 6.29
N ALA A 82 12.75 9.54 7.14
CA ALA A 82 13.22 8.98 8.40
C ALA A 82 12.05 8.52 9.28
N ARG A 83 11.02 9.36 9.41
CA ARG A 83 9.79 9.04 10.16
C ARG A 83 9.07 7.84 9.57
N GLU A 84 8.85 7.81 8.26
CA GLU A 84 8.19 6.67 7.61
C GLU A 84 8.97 5.37 7.78
N ASN A 85 10.28 5.42 7.53
CA ASN A 85 11.17 4.27 7.69
C ASN A 85 11.18 3.76 9.14
N TYR A 86 11.25 4.69 10.09
CA TYR A 86 11.24 4.38 11.52
C TYR A 86 9.92 3.76 11.98
N GLN A 87 8.78 4.33 11.58
CA GLN A 87 7.45 3.78 11.90
C GLN A 87 7.32 2.37 11.35
N ARG A 88 7.66 2.16 10.08
CA ARG A 88 7.60 0.83 9.46
C ARG A 88 8.53 -0.17 10.14
N ASN A 89 9.72 0.26 10.57
CA ASN A 89 10.64 -0.63 11.29
C ASN A 89 10.12 -1.07 12.66
N GLN A 90 9.17 -0.33 13.27
CA GLN A 90 8.51 -0.77 14.52
C GLN A 90 7.64 -2.02 14.34
N MET A 91 7.35 -2.46 13.11
CA MET A 91 6.68 -3.75 12.86
C MET A 91 7.40 -4.92 13.54
N ALA A 92 8.73 -4.85 13.70
CA ALA A 92 9.51 -5.87 14.37
C ALA A 92 9.07 -6.11 15.83
N LEU A 93 8.58 -5.09 16.54
CA LEU A 93 8.10 -5.22 17.91
C LEU A 93 6.87 -6.13 18.00
N GLY A 94 6.02 -6.16 16.98
CA GLY A 94 4.82 -7.01 16.94
C GLY A 94 5.12 -8.47 16.62
N LEU A 95 6.36 -8.79 16.25
CA LEU A 95 6.82 -10.12 15.86
C LEU A 95 7.49 -10.87 17.01
N GLU A 96 7.42 -10.35 18.24
CA GLU A 96 7.92 -11.05 19.41
C GLU A 96 7.26 -12.44 19.56
N GLY A 97 8.08 -13.48 19.71
CA GLY A 97 7.61 -14.87 19.79
C GLY A 97 7.27 -15.53 18.45
N ALA A 98 7.45 -14.85 17.32
CA ALA A 98 7.34 -15.48 16.00
C ALA A 98 8.42 -16.56 15.80
N CYS A 99 8.04 -17.65 15.15
CA CYS A 99 8.90 -18.77 14.80
C CYS A 99 9.42 -18.64 13.37
N GLY A 100 10.55 -19.26 13.05
CA GLY A 100 11.21 -19.10 11.75
C GLY A 100 10.34 -19.41 10.52
N GLU A 101 9.39 -20.34 10.62
CA GLU A 101 8.46 -20.72 9.53
C GLU A 101 7.18 -19.87 9.50
N ASP A 102 7.00 -18.93 10.44
CA ASP A 102 5.89 -17.99 10.39
C ASP A 102 6.04 -17.05 9.19
N VAL A 103 4.91 -16.58 8.68
CA VAL A 103 4.84 -15.79 7.46
C VAL A 103 4.51 -14.36 7.82
N ILE A 104 5.35 -13.43 7.37
CA ILE A 104 5.23 -12.00 7.64
C ILE A 104 4.76 -11.31 6.35
N LEU A 105 3.72 -10.51 6.47
CA LEU A 105 3.27 -9.56 5.45
C LEU A 105 3.67 -8.15 5.90
N ILE A 106 4.27 -7.38 5.01
CA ILE A 106 4.72 -6.01 5.26
C ILE A 106 4.10 -5.12 4.18
N SER A 107 3.24 -4.19 4.57
CA SER A 107 2.54 -3.29 3.65
C SER A 107 2.06 -2.02 4.33
N ASP A 108 1.33 -1.18 3.60
CA ASP A 108 0.53 -0.10 4.17
C ASP A 108 -0.95 -0.54 4.29
N VAL A 109 -1.78 0.17 5.07
CA VAL A 109 -3.16 -0.26 5.39
C VAL A 109 -4.04 -0.43 4.15
N ASP A 110 -3.84 0.40 3.14
CA ASP A 110 -4.56 0.43 1.85
C ASP A 110 -4.06 -0.60 0.83
N GLU A 111 -3.03 -1.37 1.16
CA GLU A 111 -2.48 -2.45 0.33
C GLU A 111 -2.98 -3.81 0.85
N ILE A 112 -4.14 -4.24 0.38
CA ILE A 112 -4.82 -5.43 0.89
C ILE A 112 -4.47 -6.63 -0.02
N PRO A 113 -3.61 -7.56 0.42
CA PRO A 113 -3.34 -8.78 -0.34
C PRO A 113 -4.59 -9.67 -0.43
N SER A 114 -4.74 -10.40 -1.53
CA SER A 114 -5.86 -11.33 -1.64
C SER A 114 -5.62 -12.57 -0.77
N PRO A 115 -6.64 -13.07 -0.03
CA PRO A 115 -6.49 -14.28 0.77
C PRO A 115 -5.97 -15.48 -0.04
N GLN A 116 -6.42 -15.59 -1.29
CA GLN A 116 -5.97 -16.63 -2.21
C GLN A 116 -4.48 -16.50 -2.55
N SER A 117 -3.95 -15.29 -2.76
CA SER A 117 -2.53 -15.10 -3.07
C SER A 117 -1.66 -15.44 -1.86
N ILE A 118 -2.07 -15.05 -0.65
CA ILE A 118 -1.41 -15.47 0.60
C ILE A 118 -1.33 -16.99 0.65
N GLN A 119 -2.46 -17.69 0.55
CA GLN A 119 -2.49 -19.16 0.62
C GLN A 119 -1.63 -19.83 -0.46
N ASN A 120 -1.70 -19.33 -1.70
CA ASN A 120 -0.95 -19.91 -2.82
C ASN A 120 0.56 -19.71 -2.73
N HIS A 121 1.03 -18.70 -2.00
CA HIS A 121 2.42 -18.26 -2.07
C HIS A 121 3.13 -18.23 -0.71
N ARG A 122 2.43 -18.38 0.41
CA ARG A 122 3.03 -18.32 1.76
C ARG A 122 4.15 -19.33 2.00
N HIS A 123 4.06 -20.50 1.38
CA HIS A 123 5.06 -21.58 1.50
C HIS A 123 6.28 -21.43 0.57
N LYS A 124 6.31 -20.41 -0.29
CA LYS A 124 7.44 -20.17 -1.19
C LYS A 124 8.57 -19.44 -0.44
N PRO A 125 9.84 -19.80 -0.71
CA PRO A 125 10.99 -19.15 -0.10
C PRO A 125 11.24 -17.74 -0.67
N GLY A 126 12.00 -16.94 0.07
CA GLY A 126 12.43 -15.60 -0.32
C GLY A 126 11.32 -14.56 -0.18
N ILE A 127 11.57 -13.37 -0.75
CA ILE A 127 10.63 -12.25 -0.71
C ILE A 127 9.63 -12.40 -1.86
N LYS A 128 8.34 -12.45 -1.52
CA LYS A 128 7.24 -12.46 -2.50
C LYS A 128 6.66 -11.05 -2.56
N ALA A 129 6.84 -10.36 -3.68
CA ALA A 129 6.16 -9.11 -3.97
C ALA A 129 4.77 -9.40 -4.54
N LEU A 130 3.74 -8.97 -3.82
CA LEU A 130 2.35 -9.18 -4.19
C LEU A 130 1.86 -7.97 -4.98
N ASP A 131 2.00 -8.03 -6.30
CA ASP A 131 1.61 -6.94 -7.20
C ASP A 131 0.08 -6.82 -7.27
N MET A 132 -0.43 -5.60 -7.14
CA MET A 132 -1.85 -5.34 -6.91
C MET A 132 -2.50 -4.56 -8.04
N LEU A 133 -3.82 -4.75 -8.18
CA LEU A 133 -4.64 -3.84 -8.94
C LEU A 133 -4.77 -2.52 -8.16
N ALA A 134 -4.56 -1.40 -8.84
CA ALA A 134 -4.58 -0.09 -8.21
C ALA A 134 -5.94 0.60 -8.41
N PHE A 135 -6.54 1.05 -7.32
CA PHE A 135 -7.82 1.74 -7.27
C PHE A 135 -7.61 3.09 -6.60
N TYR A 136 -8.20 4.13 -7.18
CA TYR A 136 -8.00 5.51 -6.73
C TYR A 136 -9.33 6.20 -6.49
N PHE A 137 -9.43 6.94 -5.39
CA PHE A 137 -10.57 7.79 -5.03
C PHE A 137 -11.84 7.05 -4.63
N TYR A 138 -12.15 5.94 -5.29
CA TYR A 138 -13.29 5.08 -5.00
C TYR A 138 -12.87 3.60 -5.10
N LEU A 139 -13.46 2.76 -4.27
CA LEU A 139 -13.21 1.31 -4.26
C LEU A 139 -13.51 0.68 -5.62
N ASN A 140 -14.42 1.24 -6.40
CA ASN A 140 -14.79 0.76 -7.72
C ASN A 140 -14.08 1.46 -8.89
N ALA A 141 -13.10 2.33 -8.65
CA ALA A 141 -12.40 3.09 -9.69
C ALA A 141 -10.98 2.54 -9.94
N LEU A 142 -10.90 1.58 -10.86
CA LEU A 142 -9.66 0.88 -11.23
C LEU A 142 -8.80 1.73 -12.17
N SER A 143 -7.50 1.82 -11.91
CA SER A 143 -6.54 2.37 -12.89
C SER A 143 -6.30 1.39 -14.04
N LYS A 144 -6.48 1.84 -15.29
CA LYS A 144 -6.35 1.00 -16.49
C LYS A 144 -4.91 0.67 -16.86
N TYR A 145 -3.96 1.53 -16.50
CA TYR A 145 -2.58 1.41 -16.96
C TYR A 145 -1.56 1.27 -15.83
N HIS A 146 -2.03 1.22 -14.59
CA HIS A 146 -1.17 1.14 -13.41
C HIS A 146 -1.39 -0.17 -12.66
N ILE A 147 -0.30 -0.92 -12.51
CA ILE A 147 -0.19 -2.05 -11.59
C ILE A 147 0.70 -1.57 -10.46
N TRP A 148 0.27 -1.81 -9.23
CA TRP A 148 1.04 -1.45 -8.06
C TRP A 148 2.03 -2.58 -7.74
N THR A 149 3.29 -2.42 -8.16
CA THR A 149 4.38 -3.40 -7.99
C THR A 149 5.10 -3.29 -6.65
N HIS A 150 4.87 -2.18 -5.93
CA HIS A 150 5.29 -1.98 -4.56
C HIS A 150 4.20 -2.40 -3.58
N GLY A 151 3.40 -3.44 -3.86
CA GLY A 151 2.42 -3.94 -2.90
C GLY A 151 3.06 -4.66 -1.72
N THR A 152 2.23 -5.39 -0.97
CA THR A 152 2.64 -6.21 0.18
C THR A 152 3.84 -7.11 -0.15
N LYS A 153 4.86 -7.07 0.71
CA LYS A 153 5.95 -8.05 0.70
C LYS A 153 5.62 -9.18 1.66
N MET A 154 5.78 -10.41 1.21
CA MET A 154 5.54 -11.61 2.03
C MET A 154 6.79 -12.47 2.09
N LEU A 155 7.23 -12.85 3.28
CA LEU A 155 8.43 -13.68 3.51
C LEU A 155 8.27 -14.53 4.77
N PHE A 156 9.19 -15.47 5.01
CA PHE A 156 9.24 -16.17 6.29
C PHE A 156 9.92 -15.29 7.35
N TYR A 157 9.58 -15.51 8.62
CA TYR A 157 10.20 -14.78 9.72
C TYR A 157 11.71 -15.06 9.80
N LYS A 158 12.17 -16.28 9.54
CA LYS A 158 13.60 -16.58 9.45
C LYS A 158 14.32 -15.75 8.38
N ASP A 159 13.64 -15.42 7.28
CA ASP A 159 14.18 -14.56 6.23
C ASP A 159 14.16 -13.09 6.68
N PHE A 160 13.11 -12.67 7.39
CA PHE A 160 13.01 -11.33 7.98
C PHE A 160 14.17 -11.00 8.92
N LEU A 161 14.78 -12.00 9.57
CA LEU A 161 15.89 -11.78 10.48
C LEU A 161 17.18 -11.34 9.79
N SER A 162 17.45 -11.76 8.53
CA SER A 162 18.78 -11.55 7.94
C SER A 162 18.88 -11.60 6.40
N ILE A 163 17.79 -11.79 5.65
CA ILE A 163 17.87 -12.03 4.19
C ILE A 163 18.50 -10.87 3.39
N LEU A 164 18.55 -9.66 3.95
CA LEU A 164 19.10 -8.46 3.33
C LEU A 164 20.30 -7.88 4.10
N ASP A 165 20.94 -8.64 5.00
CA ASP A 165 22.07 -8.14 5.78
C ASP A 165 23.28 -7.80 4.90
N ASP A 166 23.52 -8.61 3.86
CA ASP A 166 24.60 -8.40 2.88
C ASP A 166 24.23 -7.43 1.74
N VAL A 167 23.00 -6.89 1.76
CA VAL A 167 22.55 -5.93 0.75
C VAL A 167 22.97 -4.54 1.20
N GLY A 168 23.64 -3.78 0.31
CA GLY A 168 24.04 -2.41 0.58
C GLY A 168 22.86 -1.44 0.78
N ASP A 169 23.19 -0.16 0.86
CA ASP A 169 22.20 0.92 0.88
C ASP A 169 21.30 0.83 -0.37
N LEU A 170 19.99 1.01 -0.20
CA LEU A 170 19.02 1.05 -1.30
C LEU A 170 18.81 2.47 -1.84
N SER A 171 19.65 3.44 -1.45
CA SER A 171 19.61 4.83 -1.88
C SER A 171 19.61 5.02 -3.40
N ASP A 172 20.26 4.14 -4.14
CA ASP A 172 20.28 4.16 -5.62
C ASP A 172 18.92 3.85 -6.26
N TYR A 173 17.96 3.29 -5.51
CA TYR A 173 16.62 2.98 -6.03
C TYR A 173 15.69 4.21 -6.09
N GLY A 174 16.19 5.41 -5.76
CA GLY A 174 15.43 6.65 -5.89
C GLY A 174 14.21 6.74 -4.98
N VAL A 175 14.09 5.84 -4.02
CA VAL A 175 13.12 5.90 -2.93
C VAL A 175 13.91 6.23 -1.68
N CYS A 176 13.35 7.11 -0.88
CA CYS A 176 14.01 7.79 0.22
C CYS A 176 14.30 6.85 1.39
N PHE A 177 15.30 6.03 1.16
CA PHE A 177 15.84 5.06 2.06
C PHE A 177 16.92 5.75 2.90
N GLN A 178 16.73 5.71 4.21
CA GLN A 178 17.69 6.27 5.16
C GLN A 178 18.53 5.15 5.75
N SER A 179 19.82 5.10 5.39
CA SER A 179 20.71 4.02 5.82
C SER A 179 20.94 3.98 7.32
N ASP A 180 20.91 5.12 8.02
CA ASP A 180 21.11 5.22 9.47
C ASP A 180 20.02 4.54 10.30
N VAL A 181 18.78 4.46 9.79
CA VAL A 181 17.68 3.75 10.45
C VAL A 181 17.39 2.37 9.83
N ASN A 182 18.13 1.98 8.78
CA ASN A 182 17.93 0.74 8.02
C ASN A 182 19.19 -0.13 7.97
N ILE A 183 19.80 -0.34 9.14
CA ILE A 183 20.97 -1.22 9.30
C ILE A 183 20.51 -2.69 9.33
N GLY A 184 21.16 -3.55 8.55
CA GLY A 184 20.79 -4.95 8.39
C GLY A 184 19.47 -5.14 7.65
N THR A 185 18.75 -6.22 7.96
CA THR A 185 17.41 -6.48 7.45
C THR A 185 16.36 -5.75 8.30
N THR A 186 15.60 -4.85 7.67
CA THR A 186 14.50 -4.11 8.31
C THR A 186 13.21 -4.24 7.51
N ALA A 187 12.08 -3.97 8.15
CA ALA A 187 10.79 -3.97 7.46
C ALA A 187 10.76 -2.98 6.28
N THR A 188 11.35 -1.80 6.44
CA THR A 188 11.53 -0.82 5.36
C THR A 188 12.43 -1.33 4.25
N LYS A 189 13.57 -1.95 4.58
CA LYS A 189 14.47 -2.48 3.56
C LYS A 189 13.77 -3.57 2.75
N ILE A 190 13.04 -4.47 3.39
CA ILE A 190 12.22 -5.49 2.71
C ILE A 190 11.14 -4.84 1.84
N ARG A 191 10.43 -3.84 2.38
CA ARG A 191 9.35 -3.11 1.68
C ARG A 191 9.82 -2.50 0.36
N LEU A 192 11.03 -1.93 0.34
CA LEU A 192 11.61 -1.22 -0.78
C LEU A 192 12.52 -2.09 -1.67
N TYR A 193 12.89 -3.28 -1.21
CA TYR A 193 13.81 -4.15 -1.93
C TYR A 193 13.29 -4.54 -3.31
N GLU A 194 14.15 -4.39 -4.32
CA GLU A 194 13.96 -4.93 -5.67
C GLU A 194 15.26 -5.58 -6.14
N GLY A 195 15.33 -6.91 -6.02
CA GLY A 195 16.54 -7.63 -6.41
C GLY A 195 16.38 -9.14 -6.45
N LYS A 196 17.51 -9.85 -6.47
CA LYS A 196 17.59 -11.31 -6.69
C LYS A 196 16.82 -12.15 -5.66
N HIS A 197 16.60 -11.64 -4.45
CA HIS A 197 15.83 -12.36 -3.41
C HIS A 197 14.31 -12.22 -3.56
N GLN A 198 13.84 -11.41 -4.52
CA GLN A 198 12.43 -11.10 -4.73
C GLN A 198 11.84 -11.80 -5.96
N ARG A 199 10.58 -12.21 -5.85
CA ARG A 199 9.75 -12.64 -6.98
C ARG A 199 8.39 -11.96 -6.94
N HIS A 200 7.92 -11.56 -8.12
CA HIS A 200 6.63 -10.88 -8.28
C HIS A 200 5.50 -11.87 -8.56
N PHE A 201 4.35 -11.61 -7.97
CA PHE A 201 3.11 -12.37 -8.17
C PHE A 201 1.98 -11.42 -8.49
N PHE A 202 1.39 -11.56 -9.68
CA PHE A 202 0.27 -10.74 -10.14
C PHE A 202 -0.84 -11.63 -10.73
N PRO A 203 -2.13 -11.33 -10.49
CA PRO A 203 -2.65 -10.32 -9.54
C PRO A 203 -2.71 -10.87 -8.11
N SER A 204 -2.32 -10.06 -7.12
CA SER A 204 -2.19 -10.51 -5.72
C SER A 204 -2.90 -9.65 -4.68
N GLY A 205 -3.79 -8.74 -5.09
CA GLY A 205 -4.56 -7.93 -4.15
C GLY A 205 -5.03 -6.62 -4.75
N TRP A 206 -5.30 -5.68 -3.84
CA TRP A 206 -5.88 -4.38 -4.13
C TRP A 206 -5.12 -3.30 -3.39
N HIS A 207 -4.69 -2.27 -4.12
CA HIS A 207 -4.21 -1.03 -3.54
C HIS A 207 -5.34 0.01 -3.64
N PHE A 208 -5.93 0.38 -2.51
CA PHE A 208 -7.07 1.30 -2.40
C PHE A 208 -6.61 2.69 -1.96
N SER A 209 -5.96 3.41 -2.87
CA SER A 209 -5.34 4.70 -2.55
C SER A 209 -6.33 5.87 -2.62
N TYR A 210 -6.08 6.90 -1.82
CA TYR A 210 -6.83 8.17 -1.81
C TYR A 210 -8.35 8.00 -1.58
N MET A 211 -8.74 7.13 -0.65
CA MET A 211 -10.16 6.85 -0.33
C MET A 211 -10.75 7.88 0.65
N GLY A 212 -12.09 7.96 0.72
CA GLY A 212 -12.79 8.73 1.75
C GLY A 212 -13.25 10.14 1.34
N GLY A 213 -13.13 10.49 0.06
CA GLY A 213 -13.61 11.77 -0.46
C GLY A 213 -12.62 12.91 -0.34
N GLU A 214 -13.04 14.10 -0.80
CA GLU A 214 -12.13 15.21 -1.15
C GLU A 214 -11.28 15.63 0.05
N GLN A 215 -11.91 15.86 1.19
CA GLN A 215 -11.21 16.32 2.40
C GLN A 215 -10.16 15.32 2.87
N LYS A 216 -10.45 14.01 2.81
CA LYS A 216 -9.51 12.95 3.19
C LYS A 216 -8.33 12.86 2.23
N VAL A 217 -8.59 12.96 0.92
CA VAL A 217 -7.54 13.01 -0.11
C VAL A 217 -6.61 14.20 0.13
N ILE A 218 -7.18 15.37 0.38
CA ILE A 218 -6.44 16.59 0.69
C ILE A 218 -5.58 16.42 1.94
N GLN A 219 -6.16 15.91 3.04
CA GLN A 219 -5.44 15.65 4.29
C GLN A 219 -4.28 14.67 4.11
N LYS A 220 -4.48 13.62 3.30
CA LYS A 220 -3.43 12.63 2.98
C LYS A 220 -2.27 13.28 2.21
N LEU A 221 -2.57 14.15 1.23
CA LEU A 221 -1.55 14.91 0.48
C LEU A 221 -0.74 15.86 1.38
N ASP A 222 -1.30 16.34 2.49
CA ASP A 222 -0.57 17.21 3.42
C ASP A 222 0.32 16.45 4.42
N SER A 223 0.08 15.15 4.56
CA SER A 223 0.60 14.36 5.68
C SER A 223 1.60 13.27 5.26
N PHE A 224 1.59 12.86 3.99
CA PHE A 224 2.47 11.83 3.42
C PHE A 224 3.89 12.34 3.09
N SER A 225 4.84 11.41 2.92
CA SER A 225 6.28 11.73 2.77
C SER A 225 6.65 12.41 1.46
N HIS A 226 5.90 12.14 0.38
CA HIS A 226 6.11 12.63 -0.98
C HIS A 226 5.76 14.12 -1.18
N GLN A 227 6.33 14.99 -0.37
CA GLN A 227 6.09 16.42 -0.43
C GLN A 227 6.89 17.12 -1.55
N GLU A 228 7.75 16.42 -2.28
CA GLU A 228 8.35 16.90 -3.53
C GLU A 228 7.28 17.27 -4.57
N TRP A 229 6.07 16.72 -4.45
CA TRP A 229 4.93 17.12 -5.27
C TRP A 229 4.20 18.35 -4.73
N ARG A 230 4.72 19.05 -3.72
CA ARG A 230 4.09 20.24 -3.09
C ARG A 230 3.70 21.32 -4.08
N GLU A 231 4.52 21.58 -5.08
CA GLU A 231 4.20 22.55 -6.13
C GLU A 231 3.02 22.10 -6.99
N GLN A 232 2.79 20.79 -7.08
CA GLN A 232 1.70 20.14 -7.80
C GLN A 232 0.50 19.82 -6.88
N ILE A 233 0.63 20.00 -5.56
CA ILE A 233 -0.45 19.75 -4.59
C ILE A 233 -1.64 20.69 -4.85
N PRO A 234 -1.50 22.01 -5.11
CA PRO A 234 -2.64 22.86 -5.43
C PRO A 234 -3.44 22.37 -6.65
N GLU A 235 -2.77 21.90 -7.69
CA GLU A 235 -3.37 21.30 -8.88
C GLU A 235 -3.99 19.96 -8.56
N ALA A 236 -3.30 19.07 -7.84
CA ALA A 236 -3.82 17.78 -7.40
C ALA A 236 -5.05 17.94 -6.49
N ARG A 237 -5.07 18.96 -5.64
CA ARG A 237 -6.24 19.34 -4.83
C ARG A 237 -7.37 19.80 -5.73
N THR A 238 -7.12 20.79 -6.58
CA THR A 238 -8.12 21.35 -7.52
C THR A 238 -8.72 20.25 -8.38
N GLU A 239 -7.90 19.32 -8.84
CA GLU A 239 -8.30 18.19 -9.64
C GLU A 239 -9.05 17.13 -8.83
N ALA A 240 -8.63 16.82 -7.60
CA ALA A 240 -9.41 15.96 -6.70
C ALA A 240 -10.81 16.57 -6.44
N LYS A 241 -10.89 17.89 -6.23
CA LYS A 241 -12.18 18.61 -6.15
C LYS A 241 -12.95 18.43 -7.46
N ARG A 242 -12.33 18.66 -8.62
CA ARG A 242 -12.96 18.55 -9.94
C ARG A 242 -13.49 17.15 -10.20
N MET A 243 -12.72 16.11 -9.92
CA MET A 243 -13.13 14.71 -10.10
C MET A 243 -14.32 14.34 -9.22
N MET A 244 -14.30 14.76 -7.95
CA MET A 244 -15.34 14.40 -6.99
C MET A 244 -16.61 15.26 -7.13
N SER A 245 -16.47 16.54 -7.51
CA SER A 245 -17.60 17.47 -7.70
C SER A 245 -18.16 17.47 -9.13
N GLU A 246 -17.32 17.52 -10.17
CA GLU A 246 -17.73 17.63 -11.58
C GLU A 246 -17.88 16.30 -12.29
N LYS A 247 -17.51 15.20 -11.64
CA LYS A 247 -17.69 13.83 -12.14
C LYS A 247 -17.02 13.55 -13.50
N LYS A 248 -15.84 14.13 -13.76
CA LYS A 248 -15.06 13.89 -14.98
C LYS A 248 -13.77 13.11 -14.68
N PRO A 249 -13.31 12.21 -15.58
CA PRO A 249 -12.04 11.51 -15.41
C PRO A 249 -10.83 12.45 -15.48
N PHE A 250 -9.74 12.01 -14.85
CA PHE A 250 -8.44 12.66 -14.83
C PHE A 250 -7.84 12.79 -16.24
N GLY A 251 -7.16 13.90 -16.52
CA GLY A 251 -6.44 14.12 -17.77
C GLY A 251 -5.24 15.03 -17.56
N TYR A 252 -4.13 14.47 -17.09
CA TYR A 252 -2.82 15.12 -17.12
C TYR A 252 -1.73 14.10 -17.46
N GLU A 253 -0.77 14.52 -18.30
CA GLU A 253 0.29 13.68 -18.86
C GLU A 253 1.42 13.31 -17.88
N LEU A 254 1.44 13.85 -16.66
CA LEU A 254 2.47 13.55 -15.66
C LEU A 254 2.16 12.33 -14.78
N VAL A 255 0.88 12.03 -14.50
CA VAL A 255 0.45 10.82 -13.77
C VAL A 255 -0.94 10.39 -14.25
N GLY A 256 -1.08 10.03 -15.53
CA GLY A 256 -2.37 9.76 -16.16
C GLY A 256 -3.15 8.59 -15.51
N PHE A 257 -4.04 8.89 -14.56
CA PHE A 257 -5.00 7.92 -14.03
C PHE A 257 -6.20 7.78 -14.98
N ASP A 258 -6.06 6.95 -16.02
CA ASP A 258 -7.22 6.54 -16.81
C ASP A 258 -8.02 5.51 -15.99
N LEU A 259 -9.16 5.91 -15.43
CA LEU A 259 -9.95 5.10 -14.52
C LEU A 259 -11.07 4.35 -15.26
N ALA A 260 -11.26 3.09 -14.91
CA ALA A 260 -12.40 2.25 -15.28
C ALA A 260 -13.25 1.96 -14.04
N PHE A 261 -14.53 2.34 -14.10
CA PHE A 261 -15.46 2.01 -13.00
C PHE A 261 -15.97 0.58 -13.13
N CYS A 262 -15.70 -0.24 -12.13
CA CYS A 262 -16.06 -1.65 -12.12
C CYS A 262 -17.22 -1.93 -11.15
N SER A 263 -18.32 -2.50 -11.66
CA SER A 263 -19.44 -2.98 -10.83
C SER A 263 -19.49 -4.50 -10.71
N LYS A 264 -18.49 -5.20 -11.26
CA LYS A 264 -18.56 -6.65 -11.49
C LYS A 264 -17.92 -7.48 -10.38
N LYS A 265 -18.54 -8.63 -10.11
CA LYS A 265 -17.93 -9.77 -9.41
C LYS A 265 -16.59 -10.14 -10.08
N GLY A 266 -15.54 -10.27 -9.28
CA GLY A 266 -14.22 -10.78 -9.70
C GLY A 266 -13.07 -9.76 -9.65
N LEU A 267 -13.34 -8.45 -9.70
CA LEU A 267 -12.29 -7.42 -9.58
C LEU A 267 -12.21 -6.82 -8.18
N LEU A 268 -13.32 -6.78 -7.44
CA LEU A 268 -13.38 -6.29 -6.07
C LEU A 268 -13.40 -7.45 -5.08
N PRO A 269 -12.90 -7.24 -3.85
CA PRO A 269 -13.02 -8.23 -2.78
C PRO A 269 -14.50 -8.60 -2.54
N GLY A 270 -14.76 -9.88 -2.24
CA GLY A 270 -16.13 -10.35 -1.97
C GLY A 270 -16.81 -9.57 -0.84
N PHE A 271 -16.05 -9.21 0.21
CA PHE A 271 -16.54 -8.38 1.32
C PHE A 271 -17.02 -7.01 0.84
N VAL A 272 -16.23 -6.32 0.02
CA VAL A 272 -16.54 -5.00 -0.54
C VAL A 272 -17.81 -5.05 -1.40
N ILE A 273 -17.97 -6.10 -2.22
CA ILE A 273 -19.16 -6.29 -3.04
C ILE A 273 -20.42 -6.50 -2.19
N ALA A 274 -20.30 -7.27 -1.11
CA ALA A 274 -21.41 -7.62 -0.23
C ALA A 274 -21.84 -6.49 0.71
N HIS A 275 -20.97 -5.48 0.94
CA HIS A 275 -21.19 -4.43 1.94
C HIS A 275 -21.11 -3.01 1.34
N GLN A 276 -21.50 -2.84 0.07
CA GLN A 276 -21.50 -1.52 -0.58
C GLN A 276 -22.36 -0.51 0.19
N ASP A 277 -23.50 -0.96 0.72
CA ASP A 277 -24.44 -0.13 1.49
C ASP A 277 -23.85 0.40 2.81
N LYS A 278 -22.82 -0.27 3.34
CA LYS A 278 -22.11 0.18 4.55
C LYS A 278 -21.10 1.29 4.24
N TYR A 279 -20.57 1.33 3.02
CA TYR A 279 -19.53 2.28 2.61
C TYR A 279 -19.93 3.11 1.37
N PRO A 280 -21.15 3.69 1.30
CA PRO A 280 -21.66 4.30 0.08
C PRO A 280 -20.80 5.50 -0.38
N HIS A 281 -20.11 6.17 0.54
CA HIS A 281 -19.18 7.28 0.25
C HIS A 281 -17.87 6.83 -0.41
N LEU A 282 -17.53 5.54 -0.35
CA LEU A 282 -16.35 4.97 -1.00
C LEU A 282 -16.63 4.47 -2.43
N PHE A 283 -17.85 4.60 -2.94
CA PHE A 283 -18.23 4.18 -4.29
C PHE A 283 -18.59 5.35 -5.18
N ALA A 284 -18.05 5.35 -6.40
CA ALA A 284 -18.49 6.25 -7.44
C ALA A 284 -19.91 5.90 -7.89
N LYS A 285 -20.80 6.90 -7.85
CA LYS A 285 -22.20 6.79 -8.30
C LYS A 285 -22.30 6.69 -9.83
N ASP A 286 -23.39 6.12 -10.34
CA ASP A 286 -23.60 5.79 -11.77
C ASP A 286 -23.41 6.96 -12.75
N ASN A 287 -23.60 8.21 -12.32
CA ASN A 287 -23.41 9.37 -13.19
C ASN A 287 -21.94 9.60 -13.58
N LEU A 288 -20.97 9.04 -12.85
CA LEU A 288 -19.54 8.99 -13.21
C LEU A 288 -19.22 7.90 -14.24
N LYS A 289 -20.07 6.86 -14.33
CA LYS A 289 -19.85 5.71 -15.23
C LYS A 289 -20.09 6.05 -16.70
N LYS A 290 -20.81 7.14 -16.99
CA LYS A 290 -21.14 7.56 -18.36
C LYS A 290 -20.02 8.31 -19.10
N SER A 291 -19.00 8.81 -18.38
CA SER A 291 -17.86 9.53 -18.98
C SER A 291 -16.59 8.68 -19.15
N GLY A 292 -16.55 7.47 -18.59
CA GLY A 292 -15.47 6.52 -18.79
C GLY A 292 -15.93 5.41 -19.74
N HIS A 293 -15.24 5.21 -20.86
CA HIS A 293 -15.51 4.11 -21.79
C HIS A 293 -15.69 2.78 -21.02
N ILE A 294 -16.90 2.22 -21.08
CA ILE A 294 -17.23 0.91 -20.52
C ILE A 294 -16.42 -0.13 -21.30
N ILE A 295 -15.38 -0.70 -20.70
CA ILE A 295 -14.56 -1.73 -21.35
C ILE A 295 -15.22 -3.09 -21.18
N PHE A 296 -15.61 -3.70 -22.31
CA PHE A 296 -15.97 -5.10 -22.40
C PHE A 296 -14.72 -5.99 -22.21
N ILE A 297 -14.89 -7.07 -21.44
CA ILE A 297 -13.84 -7.94 -20.85
C ILE A 297 -13.04 -8.78 -21.88
N SER A 298 -13.21 -8.58 -23.19
CA SER A 298 -12.48 -9.37 -24.21
C SER A 298 -10.98 -9.01 -24.35
N ARG A 299 -10.47 -8.00 -23.63
CA ARG A 299 -9.08 -7.50 -23.75
C ARG A 299 -8.08 -7.93 -22.67
N ILE A 300 -8.42 -8.87 -21.79
CA ILE A 300 -7.45 -9.41 -20.80
C ILE A 300 -6.24 -10.09 -21.48
N ILE A 301 -6.42 -10.59 -22.71
CA ILE A 301 -5.33 -11.16 -23.52
C ILE A 301 -4.32 -10.07 -23.95
N LEU A 302 -4.76 -8.83 -24.17
CA LEU A 302 -3.91 -7.70 -24.56
C LEU A 302 -3.03 -7.20 -23.40
N ILE A 303 -3.49 -7.36 -22.15
CA ILE A 303 -2.70 -7.02 -20.96
C ILE A 303 -1.50 -7.94 -20.82
N LYS A 304 -1.63 -9.23 -21.13
CA LYS A 304 -0.48 -10.16 -21.18
C LYS A 304 0.55 -9.79 -22.26
N GLU A 305 0.11 -9.38 -23.45
CA GLU A 305 1.02 -9.01 -24.54
C GLU A 305 1.73 -7.66 -24.29
N LEU A 306 1.03 -6.67 -23.73
CA LEU A 306 1.62 -5.40 -23.30
C LEU A 306 2.59 -5.61 -22.13
N PHE A 307 2.29 -6.54 -21.21
CA PHE A 307 3.15 -6.94 -20.10
C PHE A 307 4.46 -7.58 -20.60
N ILE A 308 4.42 -8.49 -21.58
CA ILE A 308 5.62 -9.09 -22.19
C ILE A 308 6.49 -8.03 -22.90
N LYS A 309 5.87 -7.04 -23.55
CA LYS A 309 6.60 -5.94 -24.21
C LYS A 309 7.23 -4.96 -23.21
N LYS A 310 6.53 -4.60 -22.12
CA LYS A 310 7.06 -3.68 -21.09
C LYS A 310 8.15 -4.33 -20.24
N LEU A 311 8.01 -5.61 -19.85
CA LEU A 311 9.08 -6.35 -19.15
C LEU A 311 10.35 -6.43 -20.00
N LYS A 312 10.25 -6.71 -21.30
CA LYS A 312 11.42 -6.71 -22.20
C LYS A 312 12.13 -5.35 -22.29
N ASN A 313 11.40 -4.24 -22.17
CA ASN A 313 11.99 -2.90 -22.18
C ASN A 313 12.58 -2.51 -20.82
N TYR A 314 11.95 -2.92 -19.72
CA TYR A 314 12.46 -2.70 -18.36
C TYR A 314 13.75 -3.51 -18.10
N PHE A 315 13.80 -4.79 -18.54
CA PHE A 315 15.03 -5.59 -18.50
C PHE A 315 16.14 -5.06 -19.41
N LYS A 316 15.80 -4.46 -20.56
CA LYS A 316 16.79 -3.79 -21.43
C LYS A 316 17.41 -2.55 -20.77
N TYR A 317 16.67 -1.87 -19.90
CA TYR A 317 17.17 -0.72 -19.15
C TYR A 317 18.14 -1.15 -18.03
N LEU A 318 17.80 -2.23 -17.31
CA LEU A 318 18.65 -2.83 -16.26
C LEU A 318 19.96 -3.44 -16.80
N ILE A 319 19.95 -4.05 -17.99
CA ILE A 319 21.16 -4.62 -18.62
C ILE A 319 22.11 -3.51 -19.14
N LYS A 320 21.58 -2.30 -19.42
CA LYS A 320 22.41 -1.15 -19.81
C LYS A 320 23.06 -0.44 -18.61
N ALA A 321 22.51 -0.58 -17.41
CA ALA A 321 23.04 0.01 -16.18
C ALA A 321 24.11 -0.86 -15.50
N THR A 322 24.41 -2.05 -16.04
CA THR A 322 25.38 -3.02 -15.49
C THR A 322 26.54 -3.32 -16.45
N ARG A 323 26.87 -2.38 -17.35
CA ARG A 323 28.07 -2.44 -18.20
C ARG A 323 28.99 -1.25 -17.97
#